data_AF-A0A2V8FEY5-F1
#
_entry.id   AF-A0A2V8FEY5-F1
#
_cell.length_a   1.000
_cell.length_b   1.000
_cell.length_c   1.000
_cell.angle_alpha   90.00
_cell.angle_beta   90.00
_cell.angle_gamma   90.00
#
_symmetry.space_group_name_H-M   'P 1'
#
loop_
_entity.id
_entity.type
_entity.pdbx_description
1 polymer ?
#
loop_
_entity_poly.entity_id
_entity_poly.type
_entity_poly.pdbx_seq_one_letter_code
_entity_poly.pdbx_strand_id
1 'polypeptide(L)'
;MINRLIELSLKNRFIVVTLYIGLAVWGWWALGATPIDAIPDLSDNQVIVFTDWPGHSPQEVEDQVSYPLTVNLQGLAGVRVVRSQSAFGFSMIYVVFDDNIDLYFARARVLERMSLVTKTLPAGIAPALGPDATGVGHVFWYTLESPTLSLRDLRSLQDWFIRYQLNAVPGVAEVASVGGFVQQYQIDVDPNRLRTYNLPLSAVVAAVRDSNLNVGGNVLDSNGAWLIVRGVGLIQSVEDVKQIAVGASGGVPIFVEQV
;
A
#
# COMPACT_ATOMS: atom_id res chain seq x y z
N MET A 1 26.71 21.88 -54.44
CA MET A 1 26.61 20.76 -53.48
C MET A 1 25.35 19.93 -53.69
N ILE A 2 24.16 20.53 -53.72
CA ILE A 2 22.88 19.82 -54.00
C ILE A 2 22.90 19.07 -55.34
N ASN A 3 23.35 19.71 -56.42
CA ASN A 3 23.45 19.04 -57.74
C ASN A 3 24.35 17.80 -57.70
N ARG A 4 25.39 17.82 -56.86
CA ARG A 4 26.31 16.68 -56.70
C ARG A 4 25.65 15.52 -55.95
N LEU A 5 24.80 15.80 -54.96
CA LEU A 5 24.01 14.76 -54.27
C LEU A 5 22.96 14.16 -55.21
N ILE A 6 22.26 14.98 -55.99
CA ILE A 6 21.29 14.50 -56.98
C ILE A 6 21.97 13.61 -58.02
N GLU A 7 23.10 14.07 -58.57
CA GLU A 7 23.88 13.31 -59.55
C GLU A 7 24.37 11.97 -58.98
N LEU A 8 24.83 11.95 -57.72
CA LEU A 8 25.29 10.73 -57.04
C LEU A 8 24.14 9.77 -56.74
N SER A 9 22.96 10.28 -56.38
CA SER A 9 21.74 9.48 -56.22
C SER A 9 21.24 8.89 -57.53
N LEU A 10 21.29 9.65 -58.63
CA LEU A 10 20.89 9.18 -59.96
C LEU A 10 21.86 8.13 -60.52
N LYS A 11 23.18 8.31 -60.31
CA LYS A 11 24.21 7.34 -60.69
C LYS A 11 24.09 6.03 -59.92
N ASN A 12 23.70 6.09 -58.64
CA ASN A 12 23.57 4.92 -57.76
C ASN A 12 22.10 4.51 -57.54
N ARG A 13 21.25 4.63 -58.57
CA ARG A 13 19.80 4.38 -58.49
C ARG A 13 19.40 3.09 -57.77
N PHE A 14 20.15 2.01 -57.98
CA PHE A 14 19.87 0.71 -57.35
C PHE A 14 20.04 0.79 -55.83
N ILE A 15 21.16 1.34 -55.36
CA ILE A 15 21.45 1.53 -53.93
C ILE A 15 20.38 2.42 -53.29
N VAL A 16 20.01 3.52 -53.96
CA VAL A 16 18.99 4.46 -53.46
C VAL A 16 17.63 3.77 -53.32
N VAL A 17 17.19 2.99 -54.32
CA VAL A 17 15.92 2.25 -54.25
C VAL A 17 15.95 1.18 -53.17
N THR A 18 17.04 0.43 -53.05
CA THR A 18 17.20 -0.58 -51.98
C THR A 18 17.14 0.06 -50.59
N LEU A 19 17.83 1.18 -50.39
CA LEU A 19 17.77 1.94 -49.13
C LEU A 19 16.35 2.45 -48.84
N TYR A 20 15.66 2.98 -49.85
CA TYR A 20 14.28 3.43 -49.69
C TYR A 20 13.34 2.28 -49.30
N ILE A 21 13.45 1.13 -49.97
CA ILE A 21 12.66 -0.06 -49.61
C ILE A 21 13.00 -0.53 -48.20
N GLY A 22 14.29 -0.56 -47.84
CA GLY A 22 14.74 -0.90 -46.48
C GLY A 22 14.14 0.03 -45.42
N LEU A 23 14.15 1.34 -45.67
CA LEU A 23 13.52 2.34 -44.79
C LEU A 23 12.00 2.20 -44.75
N ALA A 24 11.34 1.86 -45.87
CA ALA A 24 9.90 1.65 -45.90
C ALA A 24 9.49 0.41 -45.10
N VAL A 25 10.22 -0.69 -45.24
CA VAL A 25 10.01 -1.92 -44.44
C VAL A 25 10.29 -1.67 -42.97
N TRP A 26 11.36 -0.96 -42.64
CA TRP A 26 11.68 -0.59 -41.26
C TRP A 26 10.61 0.35 -40.68
N GLY A 27 10.16 1.35 -41.43
CA GLY A 27 9.07 2.24 -41.04
C GLY A 27 7.77 1.48 -40.79
N TRP A 28 7.43 0.52 -41.65
CA TRP A 28 6.25 -0.33 -41.45
C TRP A 28 6.35 -1.17 -40.18
N TRP A 29 7.52 -1.76 -39.91
CA TRP A 29 7.77 -2.48 -38.67
C TRP A 29 7.69 -1.55 -37.45
N ALA A 30 8.25 -0.34 -37.54
CA ALA A 30 8.21 0.66 -36.47
C ALA A 30 6.79 1.10 -36.13
N LEU A 31 5.92 1.28 -37.13
CA LEU A 31 4.50 1.59 -36.91
C LEU A 31 3.79 0.51 -36.08
N GLY A 32 4.13 -0.77 -36.30
CA GLY A 32 3.56 -1.88 -35.51
C GLY A 32 4.19 -2.06 -34.13
N ALA A 33 5.45 -1.64 -33.95
CA ALA A 33 6.19 -1.82 -32.69
C ALA A 33 6.11 -0.63 -31.72
N THR A 34 5.65 0.54 -32.19
CA THR A 34 5.56 1.74 -31.35
C THR A 34 4.37 1.62 -30.38
N PRO A 35 4.58 1.80 -29.07
CA PRO A 35 3.49 1.84 -28.10
C PRO A 35 2.49 2.93 -28.45
N ILE A 36 1.20 2.63 -28.29
CA ILE A 36 0.11 3.57 -28.52
C ILE A 36 -0.62 3.82 -27.21
N ASP A 37 -1.02 5.07 -27.00
CA ASP A 37 -1.91 5.46 -25.90
C ASP A 37 -2.97 6.44 -26.46
N ALA A 38 -4.12 6.51 -25.80
CA ALA A 38 -5.22 7.37 -26.21
C ALA A 38 -4.90 8.86 -25.98
N ILE A 39 -4.13 9.16 -24.93
CA ILE A 39 -3.72 10.51 -24.56
C ILE A 39 -2.24 10.51 -24.15
N PRO A 40 -1.51 11.62 -24.37
CA PRO A 40 -0.19 11.76 -23.78
C PRO A 40 -0.29 11.85 -22.25
N ASP A 41 0.76 11.43 -21.55
CA ASP A 41 0.86 11.66 -20.11
C ASP A 41 1.02 13.16 -19.83
N LEU A 42 0.07 13.71 -19.09
CA LEU A 42 0.00 15.12 -18.67
C LEU A 42 0.17 15.26 -17.16
N SER A 43 0.53 14.19 -16.45
CA SER A 43 0.61 14.20 -15.00
C SER A 43 1.88 14.88 -14.49
N ASP A 44 1.76 15.59 -13.36
CA ASP A 44 2.90 16.15 -12.64
C ASP A 44 3.82 15.00 -12.18
N ASN A 45 5.14 15.19 -12.28
CA ASN A 45 6.12 14.29 -11.65
C ASN A 45 6.02 14.42 -10.12
N GLN A 46 5.29 13.51 -9.49
CA GLN A 46 4.97 13.61 -8.06
C GLN A 46 5.17 12.30 -7.32
N VAL A 47 5.53 12.43 -6.05
CA VAL A 47 5.63 11.32 -5.10
C VAL A 47 4.62 11.54 -3.99
N ILE A 48 3.74 10.57 -3.80
CA ILE A 48 2.75 10.59 -2.73
C ILE A 48 3.35 9.95 -1.47
N VAL A 49 3.16 10.61 -0.33
CA VAL A 49 3.44 10.07 1.00
C VAL A 49 2.12 9.98 1.75
N PHE A 50 1.74 8.77 2.11
CA PHE A 50 0.50 8.50 2.84
C PHE A 50 0.83 8.06 4.26
N THR A 51 0.04 8.48 5.24
CA THR A 51 0.26 8.13 6.64
C THR A 51 -1.07 7.91 7.35
N ASP A 52 -1.32 6.67 7.77
CA ASP A 52 -2.47 6.33 8.60
C ASP A 52 -2.21 6.71 10.07
N TRP A 53 -3.17 7.39 10.68
CA TRP A 53 -3.18 7.68 12.10
C TRP A 53 -4.61 7.73 12.66
N PRO A 54 -5.30 6.56 12.70
CA PRO A 54 -6.73 6.50 12.99
C PRO A 54 -7.07 7.01 14.39
N GLY A 55 -8.26 7.63 14.51
CA GLY A 55 -8.78 8.15 15.78
C GLY A 55 -8.38 9.59 16.11
N HIS A 56 -7.59 10.24 15.26
CA HIS A 56 -7.13 11.62 15.45
C HIS A 56 -7.86 12.62 14.55
N SER A 57 -8.10 13.82 15.09
CA SER A 57 -8.73 14.93 14.38
C SER A 57 -7.82 15.48 13.27
N PRO A 58 -8.39 16.12 12.22
CA PRO A 58 -7.58 16.75 11.16
C PRO A 58 -6.51 17.71 11.68
N GLN A 59 -6.80 18.45 12.76
CA GLN A 59 -5.85 19.39 13.35
C GLN A 59 -4.67 18.67 14.02
N GLU A 60 -4.92 17.60 14.78
CA GLU A 60 -3.85 16.80 15.39
C GLU A 60 -2.98 16.16 14.32
N VAL A 61 -3.59 15.62 13.26
CA VAL A 61 -2.88 15.05 12.11
C VAL A 61 -1.99 16.10 11.45
N GLU A 62 -2.51 17.32 11.23
CA GLU A 62 -1.72 18.41 10.68
C GLU A 62 -0.50 18.71 11.57
N ASP A 63 -0.73 18.97 12.86
CA ASP A 63 0.30 19.46 13.77
C ASP A 63 1.39 18.41 14.07
N GLN A 64 1.02 17.13 14.15
CA GLN A 64 1.93 16.05 14.60
C GLN A 64 2.47 15.17 13.46
N VAL A 65 1.83 15.17 12.29
CA VAL A 65 2.21 14.31 11.16
C VAL A 65 2.49 15.11 9.91
N SER A 66 1.50 15.82 9.38
CA SER A 66 1.59 16.43 8.05
C SER A 66 2.56 17.60 8.03
N TYR A 67 2.52 18.48 9.03
CA TYR A 67 3.40 19.64 9.10
C TYR A 67 4.88 19.24 9.26
N PRO A 68 5.27 18.36 10.21
CA PRO A 68 6.64 17.86 10.29
C PRO A 68 7.14 17.21 9.00
N LEU A 69 6.29 16.42 8.32
CA LEU A 69 6.65 15.78 7.05
C LEU A 69 6.82 16.80 5.93
N THR A 70 5.85 17.69 5.72
CA THR A 70 5.86 18.70 4.64
C THR A 70 7.08 19.60 4.75
N VAL A 71 7.40 20.14 5.94
CA VAL A 71 8.57 21.02 6.14
C VAL A 71 9.87 20.31 5.79
N ASN A 72 10.00 19.04 6.17
CA ASN A 72 11.21 18.26 5.89
C ASN A 72 11.33 17.83 4.42
N LEU A 73 10.21 17.59 3.75
CA LEU A 73 10.16 17.20 2.33
C LEU A 73 10.35 18.41 1.41
N GLN A 74 9.94 19.61 1.82
CA GLN A 74 10.10 20.83 1.02
C GLN A 74 11.57 21.20 0.76
N GLY A 75 12.49 20.78 1.63
CA GLY A 75 13.94 21.02 1.46
C GLY A 75 14.66 20.04 0.53
N LEU A 76 13.94 19.13 -0.13
CA LEU A 76 14.52 18.20 -1.09
C LEU A 76 14.88 18.91 -2.40
N ALA A 77 16.02 18.54 -2.99
CA ALA A 77 16.45 19.09 -4.27
C ALA A 77 15.48 18.71 -5.39
N GLY A 78 15.13 19.69 -6.23
CA GLY A 78 14.20 19.51 -7.35
C GLY A 78 12.72 19.48 -6.97
N VAL A 79 12.37 19.72 -5.70
CA VAL A 79 10.98 19.90 -5.29
C VAL A 79 10.49 21.28 -5.71
N ARG A 80 9.42 21.30 -6.50
CA ARG A 80 8.73 22.51 -6.96
C ARG A 80 7.70 22.97 -5.94
N VAL A 81 6.88 22.04 -5.44
CA VAL A 81 5.85 22.33 -4.42
C VAL A 81 5.52 21.08 -3.62
N VAL A 82 5.22 21.27 -2.34
CA VAL A 82 4.65 20.22 -1.49
C VAL A 82 3.22 20.62 -1.13
N ARG A 83 2.27 19.73 -1.36
CA ARG A 83 0.86 19.91 -0.98
C ARG A 83 0.50 18.85 0.05
N SER A 84 -0.14 19.22 1.14
CA SER A 84 -0.64 18.28 2.15
C SER A 84 -2.14 18.38 2.30
N GLN A 85 -2.75 17.25 2.63
CA GLN A 85 -4.13 17.13 3.03
C GLN A 85 -4.21 16.31 4.32
N SER A 86 -4.75 16.94 5.34
CA SER A 86 -4.92 16.37 6.68
C SER A 86 -6.40 16.13 6.91
N ALA A 87 -6.76 14.86 7.12
CA ALA A 87 -8.13 14.43 7.31
C ALA A 87 -8.26 13.60 8.60
N PHE A 88 -9.50 13.28 8.98
CA PHE A 88 -9.73 12.47 10.17
C PHE A 88 -9.09 11.09 9.99
N GLY A 89 -8.07 10.81 10.79
CA GLY A 89 -7.40 9.52 10.80
C GLY A 89 -6.27 9.32 9.78
N PHE A 90 -5.95 10.28 8.90
CA PHE A 90 -4.86 10.12 7.94
C PHE A 90 -4.30 11.44 7.39
N SER A 91 -3.04 11.38 6.93
CA SER A 91 -2.33 12.45 6.21
C SER A 91 -1.95 11.98 4.81
N MET A 92 -2.16 12.83 3.81
CA MET A 92 -1.75 12.60 2.44
C MET A 92 -0.92 13.79 1.93
N ILE A 93 0.31 13.55 1.52
CA ILE A 93 1.26 14.57 1.08
C ILE A 93 1.68 14.27 -0.36
N TYR A 94 1.62 15.28 -1.22
CA TYR A 94 2.06 15.25 -2.60
C TYR A 94 3.33 16.08 -2.73
N VAL A 95 4.45 15.42 -2.98
CA VAL A 95 5.74 16.06 -3.25
C VAL A 95 5.91 16.16 -4.75
N VAL A 96 5.75 17.36 -5.31
CA VAL A 96 5.81 17.59 -6.76
C VAL A 96 7.19 18.10 -7.12
N PHE A 97 7.84 17.42 -8.06
CA PHE A 97 9.18 17.74 -8.55
C PHE A 97 9.12 18.55 -9.84
N ASP A 98 10.26 19.11 -10.24
CA ASP A 98 10.46 19.64 -11.59
C ASP A 98 10.41 18.51 -12.64
N ASP A 99 9.90 18.82 -13.83
CA ASP A 99 9.62 17.82 -14.90
C ASP A 99 10.87 17.08 -15.39
N ASN A 100 12.06 17.65 -15.22
CA ASN A 100 13.33 17.07 -15.64
C ASN A 100 13.94 16.08 -14.63
N ILE A 101 13.31 15.90 -13.46
CA ILE A 101 13.77 14.98 -12.43
C ILE A 101 13.27 13.56 -12.75
N ASP A 102 14.15 12.57 -12.65
CA ASP A 102 13.75 11.17 -12.77
C ASP A 102 12.85 10.75 -11.60
N LEU A 103 11.73 10.08 -11.89
CA LEU A 103 10.73 9.69 -10.89
C LEU A 103 11.33 8.76 -9.83
N TYR A 104 12.14 7.77 -10.24
CA TYR A 104 12.74 6.84 -9.28
C TYR A 104 13.79 7.52 -8.40
N PHE A 105 14.54 8.48 -8.94
CA PHE A 105 15.40 9.36 -8.16
C PHE A 105 14.58 10.15 -7.13
N ALA A 106 13.49 10.80 -7.54
CA ALA A 106 12.60 11.53 -6.65
C ALA A 106 12.06 10.63 -5.52
N ARG A 107 11.54 9.45 -5.85
CA ARG A 107 11.06 8.45 -4.88
C ARG A 107 12.16 8.05 -3.89
N ALA A 108 13.39 7.81 -4.37
CA ALA A 108 14.52 7.47 -3.50
C ALA A 108 14.90 8.62 -2.55
N ARG A 109 14.88 9.88 -3.03
CA ARG A 109 15.13 11.07 -2.18
C ARG A 109 14.06 11.24 -1.10
N VAL A 110 12.79 11.03 -1.44
CA VAL A 110 11.67 11.08 -0.49
C VAL A 110 11.82 9.98 0.57
N LEU A 111 12.13 8.75 0.16
CA LEU A 111 12.35 7.63 1.08
C LEU A 111 13.48 7.92 2.07
N GLU A 112 14.61 8.44 1.59
CA GLU A 112 15.76 8.81 2.43
C GLU A 112 15.34 9.85 3.49
N ARG A 113 14.60 10.90 3.08
CA ARG A 113 14.13 11.94 3.98
C ARG A 113 13.12 11.41 4.99
N MET A 114 12.16 10.60 4.54
CA MET A 114 11.15 9.98 5.41
C MET A 114 11.80 9.17 6.52
N SER A 115 12.83 8.37 6.20
CA SER A 115 13.54 7.54 7.20
C SER A 115 14.15 8.36 8.34
N LEU A 116 14.57 9.61 8.08
CA LEU A 116 15.09 10.53 9.10
C LEU A 116 13.97 11.13 9.95
N VAL A 117 12.85 11.49 9.32
CA VAL A 117 11.72 12.20 9.95
C VAL A 117 10.81 11.26 10.73
N THR A 118 10.76 9.96 10.41
CA THR A 118 9.94 8.99 11.16
C THR A 118 10.23 9.02 12.67
N LYS A 119 11.46 9.38 13.08
CA LYS A 119 11.84 9.50 14.50
C LYS A 119 11.16 10.66 15.25
N THR A 120 10.69 11.67 14.53
CA THR A 120 9.98 12.82 15.12
C THR A 120 8.46 12.63 15.13
N LEU A 121 7.95 11.57 14.50
CA LEU A 121 6.54 11.27 14.46
C LEU A 121 6.09 10.53 15.73
N PRO A 122 4.78 10.59 16.07
CA PRO A 122 4.22 9.80 17.16
C PRO A 122 4.53 8.29 17.03
N ALA A 123 4.62 7.62 18.18
CA ALA A 123 4.98 6.22 18.25
C ALA A 123 3.98 5.33 17.49
N GLY A 124 4.50 4.39 16.70
CA GLY A 124 3.68 3.42 15.95
C GLY A 124 3.18 3.91 14.59
N ILE A 125 3.49 5.15 14.19
CA ILE A 125 3.16 5.69 12.87
C ILE A 125 4.32 5.43 11.90
N ALA A 126 3.99 4.87 10.73
CA ALA A 126 4.94 4.67 9.65
C ALA A 126 4.38 5.27 8.35
N PRO A 127 4.88 6.45 7.92
CA PRO A 127 4.55 6.98 6.61
C PRO A 127 5.00 6.01 5.51
N ALA A 128 4.16 5.84 4.49
CA ALA A 128 4.40 4.97 3.36
C ALA A 128 4.44 5.77 2.05
N LEU A 129 5.24 5.31 1.10
CA LEU A 129 5.17 5.82 -0.27
C LEU A 129 3.90 5.31 -0.95
N GLY A 130 3.23 6.20 -1.66
CA GLY A 130 2.14 5.82 -2.56
C GLY A 130 2.65 5.01 -3.78
N PRO A 131 1.72 4.50 -4.60
CA PRO A 131 2.05 3.71 -5.78
C PRO A 131 2.92 4.48 -6.76
N ASP A 132 3.51 3.74 -7.70
CA ASP A 132 4.22 4.30 -8.85
C ASP A 132 3.22 4.67 -9.97
N ALA A 133 2.24 5.51 -9.61
CA ALA A 133 1.15 5.92 -10.49
C ALA A 133 0.58 7.29 -10.08
N THR A 134 -0.17 7.92 -10.98
CA THR A 134 -0.89 9.18 -10.73
C THR A 134 -2.39 8.98 -10.90
N GLY A 135 -3.19 10.03 -10.70
CA GLY A 135 -4.65 9.97 -10.90
C GLY A 135 -5.08 9.63 -12.34
N VAL A 136 -4.18 9.73 -13.31
CA VAL A 136 -4.40 9.31 -14.71
C VAL A 136 -4.20 7.79 -14.87
N GLY A 137 -3.49 7.14 -13.94
CA GLY A 137 -3.22 5.69 -13.93
C GLY A 137 -4.43 4.80 -13.65
N HIS A 138 -5.63 5.37 -13.58
CA HIS A 138 -6.89 4.65 -13.42
C HIS A 138 -7.34 4.03 -14.74
N VAL A 139 -6.73 2.89 -15.12
CA VAL A 139 -6.93 2.25 -16.43
C VAL A 139 -8.18 1.36 -16.48
N PHE A 140 -8.40 0.52 -15.46
CA PHE A 140 -9.46 -0.48 -15.47
C PHE A 140 -10.24 -0.50 -14.16
N TRP A 141 -11.56 -0.31 -14.26
CA TRP A 141 -12.49 -0.31 -13.14
C TRP A 141 -13.46 -1.48 -13.30
N TYR A 142 -13.70 -2.21 -12.22
CA TYR A 142 -14.64 -3.32 -12.20
C TYR A 142 -15.39 -3.37 -10.86
N THR A 143 -16.50 -4.10 -10.85
CA THR A 143 -17.29 -4.41 -9.66
C THR A 143 -17.30 -5.91 -9.43
N LEU A 144 -17.45 -6.32 -8.17
CA LEU A 144 -17.72 -7.71 -7.80
C LEU A 144 -19.17 -7.81 -7.36
N GLU A 145 -19.91 -8.69 -8.02
CA GLU A 145 -21.34 -8.89 -7.78
C GLU A 145 -21.61 -10.36 -7.56
N SER A 146 -22.47 -10.66 -6.59
CA SER A 146 -22.91 -12.02 -6.31
C SER A 146 -24.31 -12.00 -5.68
N PRO A 147 -25.22 -12.90 -6.10
CA PRO A 147 -26.51 -13.05 -5.46
C PRO A 147 -26.43 -13.77 -4.11
N THR A 148 -25.31 -14.44 -3.80
CA THR A 148 -25.17 -15.28 -2.59
C THR A 148 -24.12 -14.78 -1.60
N LEU A 149 -23.09 -14.07 -2.06
CA LEU A 149 -22.01 -13.59 -1.20
C LEU A 149 -22.34 -12.20 -0.63
N SER A 150 -21.99 -11.99 0.63
CA SER A 150 -22.12 -10.67 1.25
C SER A 150 -21.04 -9.70 0.76
N LEU A 151 -21.25 -8.40 0.96
CA LEU A 151 -20.24 -7.37 0.66
C LEU A 151 -18.92 -7.58 1.42
N ARG A 152 -18.97 -8.23 2.59
CA ARG A 152 -17.79 -8.61 3.36
C ARG A 152 -17.02 -9.73 2.66
N ASP A 153 -17.72 -10.77 2.20
CA ASP A 153 -17.08 -11.92 1.56
C ASP A 153 -16.50 -11.53 0.19
N LEU A 154 -17.21 -10.67 -0.55
CA LEU A 154 -16.71 -10.08 -1.79
C LEU A 154 -15.48 -9.19 -1.56
N ARG A 155 -15.47 -8.40 -0.48
CA ARG A 155 -14.29 -7.59 -0.10
C ARG A 155 -13.10 -8.48 0.27
N SER A 156 -13.33 -9.57 1.00
CA SER A 156 -12.28 -10.54 1.30
C SER A 156 -11.75 -11.22 0.04
N LEU A 157 -12.63 -11.60 -0.90
CA LEU A 157 -12.23 -12.16 -2.19
C LEU A 157 -11.37 -11.16 -3.00
N GLN A 158 -11.76 -9.89 -3.01
CA GLN A 158 -11.00 -8.82 -3.65
C GLN A 158 -9.60 -8.70 -3.05
N ASP A 159 -9.50 -8.51 -1.74
CA ASP A 159 -8.25 -8.16 -1.06
C ASP A 159 -7.26 -9.34 -1.01
N TRP A 160 -7.77 -10.58 -0.91
CA TRP A 160 -6.96 -11.76 -0.66
C TRP A 160 -6.77 -12.68 -1.86
N PHE A 161 -7.50 -12.46 -2.96
CA PHE A 161 -7.35 -13.26 -4.18
C PHE A 161 -7.17 -12.40 -5.42
N ILE A 162 -8.18 -11.61 -5.80
CA ILE A 162 -8.20 -10.91 -7.10
C ILE A 162 -7.09 -9.88 -7.20
N ARG A 163 -6.89 -9.08 -6.15
CA ARG A 163 -5.84 -8.06 -6.08
C ARG A 163 -4.45 -8.62 -6.40
N TYR A 164 -4.11 -9.80 -5.87
CA TYR A 164 -2.80 -10.41 -6.11
C TYR A 164 -2.64 -10.91 -7.54
N GLN A 165 -3.69 -11.45 -8.15
CA GLN A 165 -3.65 -11.90 -9.54
C GLN A 165 -3.47 -10.72 -10.49
N LEU A 166 -4.15 -9.60 -10.24
CA LEU A 166 -4.06 -8.40 -11.08
C LEU A 166 -2.74 -7.64 -10.87
N ASN A 167 -2.24 -7.55 -9.63
CA ASN A 167 -0.92 -6.95 -9.35
C ASN A 167 0.25 -7.71 -10.01
N ALA A 168 0.06 -8.99 -10.35
CA ALA A 168 1.10 -9.78 -11.04
C ALA A 168 1.21 -9.45 -12.53
N VAL A 169 0.26 -8.69 -13.10
CA VAL A 169 0.27 -8.32 -14.52
C VAL A 169 1.35 -7.25 -14.78
N PRO A 170 2.25 -7.44 -15.76
CA PRO A 170 3.27 -6.44 -16.10
C PRO A 170 2.66 -5.08 -16.43
N GLY A 171 3.23 -4.02 -15.86
CA GLY A 171 2.76 -2.64 -16.04
C GLY A 171 1.71 -2.18 -15.03
N VAL A 172 1.20 -3.07 -14.16
CA VAL A 172 0.29 -2.70 -13.07
C VAL A 172 1.10 -2.24 -11.85
N ALA A 173 0.95 -0.97 -11.48
CA ALA A 173 1.60 -0.41 -10.29
C ALA A 173 0.84 -0.78 -9.00
N GLU A 174 -0.49 -0.75 -9.03
CA GLU A 174 -1.35 -1.07 -7.89
C GLU A 174 -2.76 -1.47 -8.35
N VAL A 175 -3.39 -2.36 -7.57
CA VAL A 175 -4.81 -2.69 -7.63
C VAL A 175 -5.43 -2.31 -6.30
N ALA A 176 -6.08 -1.14 -6.27
CA ALA A 176 -6.72 -0.59 -5.10
C ALA A 176 -8.14 -1.15 -4.93
N SER A 177 -8.53 -1.40 -3.67
CA SER A 177 -9.88 -1.84 -3.32
C SER A 177 -10.76 -0.65 -2.95
N VAL A 178 -11.92 -0.52 -3.58
CA VAL A 178 -12.89 0.55 -3.31
C VAL A 178 -14.20 -0.06 -2.83
N GLY A 179 -14.72 0.42 -1.70
CA GLY A 179 -15.97 -0.06 -1.11
C GLY A 179 -15.87 -1.43 -0.43
N GLY A 180 -17.03 -2.06 -0.19
CA GLY A 180 -17.15 -3.32 0.57
C GLY A 180 -16.84 -3.17 2.06
N PHE A 181 -16.99 -4.26 2.83
CA PHE A 181 -16.75 -4.28 4.27
C PHE A 181 -15.55 -5.15 4.62
N VAL A 182 -14.51 -4.57 5.23
CA VAL A 182 -13.39 -5.35 5.75
C VAL A 182 -13.87 -6.18 6.93
N GLN A 183 -13.60 -7.48 6.92
CA GLN A 183 -13.94 -8.36 8.03
C GLN A 183 -13.20 -7.94 9.30
N GLN A 184 -13.96 -7.66 10.35
CA GLN A 184 -13.45 -7.29 11.66
C GLN A 184 -14.13 -8.15 12.73
N TYR A 185 -13.38 -8.50 13.77
CA TYR A 185 -13.89 -9.16 14.96
C TYR A 185 -14.02 -8.11 16.05
N GLN A 186 -15.25 -7.69 16.34
CA GLN A 186 -15.55 -6.64 17.30
C GLN A 186 -15.98 -7.26 18.63
N ILE A 187 -15.40 -6.77 19.72
CA ILE A 187 -15.72 -7.19 21.09
C ILE A 187 -16.46 -6.02 21.75
N ASP A 188 -17.79 -6.10 21.75
CA ASP A 188 -18.65 -5.10 22.37
C ASP A 188 -18.83 -5.41 23.85
N VAL A 189 -18.13 -4.67 24.70
CA VAL A 189 -18.07 -4.91 26.15
C VAL A 189 -19.21 -4.18 26.86
N ASP A 190 -19.90 -4.82 27.80
CA ASP A 190 -20.96 -4.21 28.62
C ASP A 190 -20.35 -3.55 29.87
N PRO A 191 -20.44 -2.21 30.00
CA PRO A 191 -19.90 -1.49 31.16
C PRO A 191 -20.50 -1.95 32.50
N ASN A 192 -21.73 -2.47 32.53
CA ASN A 192 -22.36 -2.96 33.75
C ASN A 192 -21.80 -4.32 34.19
N ARG A 193 -21.49 -5.20 33.24
CA ARG A 193 -20.84 -6.49 33.52
C ARG A 193 -19.42 -6.28 34.04
N LEU A 194 -18.66 -5.40 33.39
CA LEU A 194 -17.34 -4.98 33.88
C LEU A 194 -17.38 -4.51 35.34
N ARG A 195 -18.34 -3.66 35.70
CA ARG A 195 -18.52 -3.17 37.08
C ARG A 195 -18.86 -4.28 38.06
N THR A 196 -19.69 -5.25 37.66
CA THR A 196 -20.08 -6.40 38.50
C THR A 196 -18.86 -7.24 38.89
N TYR A 197 -17.90 -7.37 37.97
CA TYR A 197 -16.65 -8.09 38.20
C TYR A 197 -15.50 -7.21 38.69
N ASN A 198 -15.72 -5.91 38.90
CA ASN A 198 -14.69 -4.92 39.21
C ASN A 198 -13.49 -4.95 38.23
N LEU A 199 -13.78 -5.17 36.94
CA LEU A 199 -12.78 -5.23 35.88
C LEU A 199 -12.72 -3.90 35.11
N PRO A 200 -11.53 -3.27 34.99
CA PRO A 200 -11.38 -2.12 34.10
C PRO A 200 -11.36 -2.57 32.64
N LEU A 201 -11.85 -1.72 31.71
CA LEU A 201 -11.81 -2.01 30.27
C LEU A 201 -10.39 -2.32 29.77
N SER A 202 -9.38 -1.66 30.36
CA SER A 202 -7.97 -1.90 30.05
C SER A 202 -7.53 -3.35 30.30
N ALA A 203 -8.14 -4.06 31.25
CA ALA A 203 -7.85 -5.47 31.50
C ALA A 203 -8.34 -6.36 30.36
N VAL A 204 -9.53 -6.09 29.82
CA VAL A 204 -10.05 -6.80 28.64
C VAL A 204 -9.15 -6.55 27.43
N VAL A 205 -8.78 -5.29 27.19
CA VAL A 205 -7.90 -4.92 26.07
C VAL A 205 -6.53 -5.60 26.18
N ALA A 206 -5.94 -5.64 27.38
CA ALA A 206 -4.67 -6.32 27.61
C ALA A 206 -4.79 -7.83 27.39
N ALA A 207 -5.80 -8.47 27.99
CA ALA A 207 -6.03 -9.91 27.86
C ALA A 207 -6.20 -10.34 26.40
N VAL A 208 -6.98 -9.60 25.61
CA VAL A 208 -7.17 -9.89 24.18
C VAL A 208 -5.87 -9.72 23.40
N ARG A 209 -5.10 -8.64 23.68
CA ARG A 209 -3.81 -8.40 23.03
C ARG A 209 -2.80 -9.51 23.31
N ASP A 210 -2.78 -10.02 24.53
CA ASP A 210 -1.83 -11.04 24.99
C ASP A 210 -2.24 -12.47 24.60
N SER A 211 -3.47 -12.66 24.11
CA SER A 211 -4.04 -13.98 23.76
C SER A 211 -4.02 -14.31 22.26
N ASN A 212 -3.31 -13.53 21.44
CA ASN A 212 -3.25 -13.73 20.00
C ASN A 212 -1.82 -13.82 19.45
N LEU A 213 -1.02 -14.74 19.99
CA LEU A 213 0.35 -14.95 19.52
C LEU A 213 0.75 -16.43 19.50
N ASN A 214 1.62 -16.78 18.54
CA ASN A 214 2.34 -18.04 18.58
C ASN A 214 3.71 -17.82 19.23
N VAL A 215 4.20 -18.81 19.98
CA VAL A 215 5.53 -18.79 20.59
C VAL A 215 6.41 -19.90 20.05
N GLY A 216 7.69 -19.61 19.84
CA GLY A 216 8.70 -20.62 19.49
C GLY A 216 9.37 -21.16 20.74
N GLY A 217 9.47 -22.49 20.85
CA GLY A 217 10.10 -23.19 21.98
C GLY A 217 11.47 -23.81 21.66
N ASN A 218 12.11 -23.37 20.57
CA ASN A 218 13.34 -23.95 20.02
C ASN A 218 13.16 -25.42 19.57
N VAL A 219 14.25 -26.19 19.46
CA VAL A 219 14.25 -27.60 19.08
C VAL A 219 14.61 -28.50 20.25
N LEU A 220 14.02 -29.69 20.27
CA LEU A 220 14.42 -30.81 21.10
C LEU A 220 15.17 -31.81 20.21
N ASP A 221 16.41 -32.13 20.56
CA ASP A 221 17.15 -33.21 19.92
C ASP A 221 16.72 -34.55 20.53
N SER A 222 16.19 -35.44 19.70
CA SER A 222 15.75 -36.77 20.11
C SER A 222 16.05 -37.78 18.99
N ASN A 223 16.84 -38.81 19.32
CA ASN A 223 17.23 -39.89 18.39
C ASN A 223 17.89 -39.39 17.09
N GLY A 224 18.67 -38.31 17.16
CA GLY A 224 19.32 -37.72 15.98
C GLY A 224 18.38 -36.94 15.07
N ALA A 225 17.16 -36.63 15.53
CA ALA A 225 16.21 -35.76 14.85
C ALA A 225 15.91 -34.52 15.70
N TRP A 226 15.76 -33.38 15.05
CA TRP A 226 15.34 -32.14 15.70
C TRP A 226 13.82 -32.00 15.66
N LEU A 227 13.20 -32.02 16.82
CA LEU A 227 11.77 -31.80 17.01
C LEU A 227 11.53 -30.33 17.34
N ILE A 228 10.87 -29.61 16.43
CA ILE A 228 10.57 -28.19 16.63
C ILE A 228 9.42 -28.04 17.64
N VAL A 229 9.66 -27.29 18.71
CA VAL A 229 8.66 -26.96 19.72
C VAL A 229 7.99 -25.63 19.34
N ARG A 230 6.65 -25.65 19.26
CA ARG A 230 5.83 -24.48 18.94
C ARG A 230 4.62 -24.41 19.85
N GLY A 231 4.38 -23.26 20.46
CA GLY A 231 3.12 -22.92 21.09
C GLY A 231 2.18 -22.29 20.07
N VAL A 232 0.97 -22.84 19.97
CA VAL A 232 -0.08 -22.35 19.07
C VAL A 232 -1.09 -21.57 19.91
N GLY A 233 -1.21 -20.27 19.65
CA GLY A 233 -2.08 -19.35 20.40
C GLY A 233 -2.70 -18.27 19.52
N LEU A 234 -2.75 -18.48 18.21
CA LEU A 234 -3.49 -17.60 17.30
C LEU A 234 -4.99 -17.86 17.41
N ILE A 235 -5.76 -16.79 17.49
CA ILE A 235 -7.23 -16.81 17.44
C ILE A 235 -7.66 -17.18 16.02
N GLN A 236 -8.53 -18.19 15.88
CA GLN A 236 -9.02 -18.66 14.58
C GLN A 236 -10.53 -18.47 14.42
N SER A 237 -11.26 -18.37 15.52
CA SER A 237 -12.72 -18.34 15.55
C SER A 237 -13.24 -17.31 16.56
N VAL A 238 -14.54 -17.04 16.46
CA VAL A 238 -15.25 -16.21 17.45
C VAL A 238 -15.30 -16.91 18.80
N GLU A 239 -15.36 -18.25 18.80
CA GLU A 239 -15.35 -19.10 19.99
C GLU A 239 -14.04 -18.95 20.75
N ASP A 240 -12.90 -18.87 20.07
CA ASP A 240 -11.61 -18.63 20.70
C ASP A 240 -11.60 -17.27 21.42
N VAL A 241 -12.17 -16.22 20.79
CA VAL A 241 -12.27 -14.89 21.39
C VAL A 241 -13.12 -14.92 22.66
N LYS A 242 -14.26 -15.62 22.64
CA LYS A 242 -15.16 -15.75 23.79
C LYS A 242 -14.47 -16.37 25.01
N GLN A 243 -13.56 -17.32 24.78
CA GLN A 243 -12.84 -18.08 25.81
C GLN A 243 -11.58 -17.38 26.33
N ILE A 244 -11.29 -16.16 25.90
CA ILE A 244 -10.17 -15.39 26.45
C ILE A 244 -10.48 -15.02 27.90
N ALA A 245 -9.59 -15.41 28.82
CA ALA A 245 -9.71 -15.08 30.23
C ALA A 245 -9.29 -13.62 30.47
N VAL A 246 -10.20 -12.80 30.96
CA VAL A 246 -10.00 -11.36 31.23
C VAL A 246 -9.76 -11.05 32.72
N GLY A 247 -9.96 -12.04 33.59
CA GLY A 247 -9.74 -11.92 35.02
C GLY A 247 -10.11 -13.20 35.76
N ALA A 248 -10.14 -13.14 37.09
CA ALA A 248 -10.62 -14.23 37.92
C ALA A 248 -11.29 -13.68 39.18
N SER A 249 -12.35 -14.34 39.65
CA SER A 249 -13.01 -14.05 40.91
C SER A 249 -13.09 -15.32 41.75
N GLY A 250 -12.49 -15.31 42.94
CA GLY A 250 -12.46 -16.48 43.82
C GLY A 250 -11.81 -17.74 43.23
N GLY A 251 -10.87 -17.58 42.28
CA GLY A 251 -10.22 -18.69 41.58
C GLY A 251 -10.97 -19.22 40.35
N VAL A 252 -12.15 -18.69 40.06
CA VAL A 252 -12.91 -18.99 38.83
C VAL A 252 -12.54 -17.95 37.76
N PRO A 253 -12.09 -18.37 36.56
CA PRO A 253 -11.79 -17.44 35.48
C PRO A 253 -13.04 -16.72 34.99
N ILE A 254 -12.86 -15.46 34.59
CA ILE A 254 -13.88 -14.64 33.94
C ILE A 254 -13.47 -14.51 32.47
N PHE A 255 -14.38 -14.83 31.56
CA PHE A 255 -14.13 -14.87 30.13
C PHE A 255 -14.70 -13.64 29.40
N VAL A 256 -14.23 -13.35 28.19
CA VAL A 256 -14.74 -12.26 27.35
C VAL A 256 -16.25 -12.35 27.13
N GLU A 257 -16.81 -13.55 26.97
CA GLU A 257 -18.27 -13.71 26.78
C GLU A 257 -19.12 -13.28 28.00
N GLN A 258 -18.51 -13.16 29.18
CA GLN A 258 -19.17 -12.81 30.43
C GLN A 258 -19.12 -11.32 30.74
N VAL A 259 -18.30 -10.55 30.03
CA VAL A 259 -18.19 -9.09 30.18
C VAL A 259 -18.94 -8.34 29.09
#